data_AF-A0A9X2XCI6-F1
#
_entry.id   AF-A0A9X2XCI6-F1
#
_cell.length_a   1.000
_cell.length_b   1.000
_cell.length_c   1.000
_cell.angle_alpha   90.00
_cell.angle_beta   90.00
_cell.angle_gamma   90.00
#
_symmetry.space_group_name_H-M   'P 1'
#
loop_
_entity.id
_entity.type
_entity.pdbx_description
1 polymer ?
#
loop_
_entity_poly.entity_id
_entity_poly.type
_entity_poly.pdbx_seq_one_letter_code
_entity_poly.pdbx_strand_id
1 'polypeptide(L)'
;MNALMDRKLRFSDVAYAIDATPKSLRNWLQRKQVSLTTSEGSGWREFNLADVAILALVRQMVDFGLTVEEASDFANVIIMGHRVTYDPNATHFAHAVRFVGERLLLWRSQGEWLMRIVDADEMKPGEYPDAYISIALSPVVARAVQRALLGSELDDWSAEEEASLTAALEKLIITIKDAASSSEEGDE
;
A
#
# COMPACT_ATOMS: atom_id res chain seq x y z
N MET A 1 16.03 13.61 -9.20
CA MET A 1 15.87 12.21 -9.64
C MET A 1 15.85 11.38 -8.37
N ASN A 2 14.70 10.83 -8.00
CA ASN A 2 14.44 10.33 -6.65
C ASN A 2 14.80 8.83 -6.61
N ALA A 3 15.89 8.45 -5.94
CA ALA A 3 16.43 7.08 -5.96
C ALA A 3 15.44 5.98 -5.51
N LEU A 4 14.41 6.35 -4.74
CA LEU A 4 13.29 5.48 -4.36
C LEU A 4 12.38 5.11 -5.55
N MET A 5 12.19 6.01 -6.52
CA MET A 5 11.37 5.76 -7.71
C MET A 5 12.04 4.79 -8.70
N ASP A 6 13.37 4.62 -8.62
CA ASP A 6 14.15 3.75 -9.51
C ASP A 6 14.30 2.31 -8.97
N ARG A 7 13.77 2.01 -7.77
CA ARG A 7 13.81 0.65 -7.22
C ARG A 7 12.84 -0.24 -8.00
N LYS A 8 13.39 -1.27 -8.63
CA LYS A 8 12.64 -2.26 -9.40
C LYS A 8 12.03 -3.30 -8.47
N LEU A 9 10.71 -3.44 -8.52
CA LEU A 9 9.94 -4.40 -7.73
C LEU A 9 9.41 -5.52 -8.60
N ARG A 10 9.36 -6.73 -8.05
CA ARG A 10 8.79 -7.91 -8.70
C ARG A 10 7.29 -7.99 -8.43
N PHE A 11 6.62 -8.83 -9.22
CA PHE A 11 5.19 -9.05 -9.11
C PHE A 11 4.75 -9.55 -7.71
N SER A 12 5.54 -10.42 -7.09
CA SER A 12 5.29 -10.94 -5.73
C SER A 12 5.29 -9.83 -4.69
N ASP A 13 6.30 -8.95 -4.76
CA ASP A 13 6.48 -7.83 -3.83
C ASP A 13 5.30 -6.88 -3.92
N VAL A 14 4.85 -6.58 -5.14
CA VAL A 14 3.69 -5.72 -5.37
C VAL A 14 2.40 -6.36 -4.86
N ALA A 15 2.17 -7.65 -5.13
CA ALA A 15 0.99 -8.36 -4.63
C ALA A 15 0.92 -8.34 -3.09
N TYR A 16 2.05 -8.60 -2.43
CA TYR A 16 2.18 -8.50 -0.98
C TYR A 16 1.98 -7.05 -0.49
N ALA A 17 2.60 -6.08 -1.17
CA ALA A 17 2.56 -4.67 -0.81
C ALA A 17 1.14 -4.12 -0.72
N ILE A 18 0.31 -4.45 -1.72
CA ILE A 18 -1.05 -3.93 -1.84
C ILE A 18 -2.10 -4.82 -1.18
N ASP A 19 -1.69 -5.87 -0.47
CA ASP A 19 -2.62 -6.82 0.17
C ASP A 19 -3.60 -7.46 -0.83
N ALA A 20 -3.09 -7.84 -2.00
CA ALA A 20 -3.86 -8.51 -3.04
C ALA A 20 -3.33 -9.92 -3.27
N THR A 21 -4.24 -10.83 -3.66
CA THR A 21 -3.80 -12.14 -4.11
C THR A 21 -3.08 -12.02 -5.46
N PRO A 22 -2.03 -12.83 -5.72
CA PRO A 22 -1.37 -12.91 -7.02
C PRO A 22 -2.35 -13.09 -8.18
N LYS A 23 -3.43 -13.85 -7.97
CA LYS A 23 -4.46 -14.08 -8.99
C LYS A 23 -5.25 -12.81 -9.30
N SER A 24 -5.65 -12.05 -8.28
CA SER A 24 -6.40 -10.79 -8.47
C SER A 24 -5.58 -9.76 -9.21
N LEU A 25 -4.35 -9.50 -8.75
CA LEU A 25 -3.47 -8.53 -9.39
C LEU A 25 -3.17 -8.93 -10.85
N ARG A 26 -2.93 -10.22 -11.12
CA ARG A 26 -2.74 -10.71 -12.50
C ARG A 26 -3.97 -10.47 -13.37
N ASN A 27 -5.17 -10.66 -12.83
CA ASN A 27 -6.40 -10.42 -13.57
C ASN A 27 -6.54 -8.95 -13.98
N TRP A 28 -6.27 -8.02 -13.06
CA TRP A 28 -6.32 -6.57 -13.33
C TRP A 28 -5.33 -6.17 -14.43
N LEU A 29 -4.10 -6.69 -14.38
CA LEU A 29 -3.06 -6.41 -15.37
C LEU A 29 -3.39 -7.01 -16.75
N GLN A 30 -3.79 -8.28 -16.81
CA GLN A 30 -4.10 -8.96 -18.08
C GLN A 30 -5.27 -8.33 -18.82
N ARG A 31 -6.27 -7.85 -18.07
CA ARG A 31 -7.43 -7.15 -18.61
C ARG A 31 -7.16 -5.66 -18.90
N LYS A 32 -5.97 -5.16 -18.58
CA LYS A 32 -5.57 -3.75 -18.73
C LYS A 32 -6.52 -2.79 -18.02
N GLN A 33 -7.03 -3.19 -16.85
CA GLN A 33 -7.96 -2.38 -16.04
C GLN A 33 -7.23 -1.32 -15.21
N VAL A 34 -5.91 -1.45 -15.08
CA VAL A 34 -5.06 -0.52 -14.34
C VAL A 34 -4.06 0.14 -15.27
N SER A 35 -3.98 1.46 -15.17
CA SER A 35 -3.00 2.29 -15.87
C SER A 35 -1.82 2.50 -14.94
N LEU A 36 -0.67 1.92 -15.29
CA LEU A 36 0.57 1.99 -14.52
C LEU A 36 1.60 2.86 -15.25
N THR A 37 2.60 3.33 -14.51
CA THR A 37 3.68 4.17 -15.05
C THR A 37 4.70 3.36 -15.83
N THR A 38 4.93 2.12 -15.44
CA THR A 38 5.86 1.23 -16.13
C THR A 38 5.16 0.47 -17.25
N SER A 39 5.91 0.26 -18.33
CA SER A 39 5.50 -0.59 -19.44
C SER A 39 5.96 -2.03 -19.24
N GLU A 40 5.26 -2.94 -19.89
CA GLU A 40 5.65 -4.35 -19.93
C GLU A 40 6.74 -4.54 -20.98
N GLY A 41 7.96 -4.87 -20.52
CA GLY A 41 9.10 -5.14 -21.39
C GLY A 41 9.11 -6.56 -21.98
N SER A 42 10.18 -6.91 -22.70
CA SER A 42 10.37 -8.20 -23.39
C SER A 42 10.72 -9.36 -22.43
N GLY A 43 9.93 -9.57 -21.37
CA GLY A 43 10.12 -10.68 -20.45
C GLY A 43 9.19 -10.62 -19.23
N TRP A 44 9.36 -9.61 -18.38
CA TRP A 44 8.56 -9.41 -17.18
C TRP A 44 8.32 -7.91 -16.96
N ARG A 45 7.17 -7.57 -16.37
CA ARG A 45 6.86 -6.19 -15.99
C ARG A 45 7.65 -5.82 -14.74
N GLU A 46 8.48 -4.78 -14.85
CA GLU A 46 9.13 -4.15 -13.70
C GLU A 46 8.15 -3.13 -13.10
N PHE A 47 7.99 -3.14 -11.79
CA PHE A 47 7.16 -2.15 -11.09
C PHE A 47 8.05 -1.16 -10.34
N ASN A 48 7.57 0.08 -10.20
CA ASN A 48 8.18 1.07 -9.32
C ASN A 48 7.25 1.40 -8.14
N LEU A 49 7.70 2.27 -7.24
CA LEU A 49 6.89 2.69 -6.09
C LEU A 49 5.65 3.50 -6.46
N ALA A 50 5.66 4.21 -7.59
CA ALA A 50 4.46 4.92 -8.07
C ALA A 50 3.37 3.92 -8.48
N ASP A 51 3.73 2.81 -9.14
CA ASP A 51 2.79 1.74 -9.47
C ASP A 51 2.22 1.09 -8.21
N VAL A 52 3.05 0.87 -7.18
CA VAL A 52 2.59 0.38 -5.87
C VAL A 52 1.60 1.35 -5.24
N ALA A 53 1.88 2.65 -5.27
CA ALA A 53 0.99 3.67 -4.74
C ALA A 53 -0.37 3.70 -5.47
N ILE A 54 -0.34 3.63 -6.81
CA ILE A 54 -1.55 3.55 -7.64
C ILE A 54 -2.35 2.30 -7.26
N LEU A 55 -1.71 1.13 -7.26
CA LEU A 55 -2.38 -0.14 -7.00
C LEU A 55 -2.93 -0.23 -5.57
N ALA A 56 -2.26 0.36 -4.59
CA ALA A 56 -2.75 0.44 -3.21
C ALA A 56 -4.02 1.29 -3.10
N LEU A 57 -4.07 2.43 -3.78
CA LEU A 57 -5.28 3.26 -3.83
C LEU A 57 -6.40 2.57 -4.61
N VAL A 58 -6.09 1.90 -5.74
CA VAL A 58 -7.06 1.09 -6.49
C VAL A 58 -7.67 0.03 -5.60
N ARG A 59 -6.83 -0.75 -4.90
CA ARG A 59 -7.28 -1.79 -3.97
C ARG A 59 -8.25 -1.23 -2.93
N GLN A 60 -7.87 -0.13 -2.31
CA GLN A 60 -8.66 0.52 -1.24
C GLN A 60 -10.01 1.03 -1.77
N MET A 61 -10.06 1.56 -2.98
CA MET A 61 -11.30 2.05 -3.60
C MET A 61 -12.22 0.91 -4.05
N VAL A 62 -11.64 -0.18 -4.59
CA VAL A 62 -12.38 -1.38 -4.99
C VAL A 62 -13.07 -2.04 -3.78
N ASP A 63 -12.46 -1.99 -2.58
CA ASP A 63 -13.12 -2.44 -1.34
C ASP A 63 -14.42 -1.70 -1.03
N PHE A 64 -14.58 -0.47 -1.55
CA PHE A 64 -15.79 0.33 -1.40
C PHE A 64 -16.74 0.24 -2.61
N GLY A 65 -16.45 -0.64 -3.57
CA GLY A 65 -17.35 -0.94 -4.68
C GLY A 65 -17.14 -0.10 -5.94
N LEU A 66 -16.03 0.62 -6.05
CA LEU A 66 -15.61 1.16 -7.35
C LEU A 66 -15.19 0.01 -8.28
N THR A 67 -15.40 0.17 -9.58
CA THR A 67 -14.75 -0.73 -10.55
C THR A 67 -13.24 -0.51 -10.55
N VAL A 68 -12.48 -1.50 -11.03
CA VAL A 68 -11.01 -1.41 -11.06
C VAL A 68 -10.57 -0.28 -11.97
N GLU A 69 -11.27 -0.08 -13.09
CA GLU A 69 -11.03 0.96 -14.08
C GLU A 69 -11.26 2.36 -13.51
N GLU A 70 -12.44 2.62 -12.90
CA GLU A 70 -12.73 3.91 -12.27
C GLU A 70 -11.74 4.21 -11.14
N ALA A 71 -11.42 3.21 -10.31
CA ALA A 71 -10.44 3.34 -9.25
C ALA A 71 -9.04 3.63 -9.80
N SER A 72 -8.65 3.03 -10.93
CA SER A 72 -7.37 3.29 -11.59
C SER A 72 -7.28 4.74 -12.09
N ASP A 73 -8.34 5.25 -12.70
CA ASP A 73 -8.38 6.64 -13.18
C ASP A 73 -8.23 7.63 -12.02
N PHE A 74 -8.97 7.42 -10.93
CA PHE A 74 -8.85 8.25 -9.72
C PHE A 74 -7.46 8.15 -9.09
N ALA A 75 -6.92 6.94 -8.95
CA ALA A 75 -5.58 6.73 -8.39
C ALA A 75 -4.50 7.44 -9.23
N ASN A 76 -4.60 7.42 -10.55
CA ASN A 76 -3.67 8.12 -11.43
C ASN A 76 -3.76 9.64 -11.27
N VAL A 77 -4.97 10.21 -11.20
CA VAL A 77 -5.12 11.64 -10.92
C VAL A 77 -4.52 12.00 -9.55
N ILE A 78 -4.71 11.16 -8.53
CA ILE A 78 -4.14 11.38 -7.20
C ILE A 78 -2.61 11.35 -7.25
N ILE A 79 -2.01 10.30 -7.80
CA ILE A 79 -0.55 10.10 -7.75
C ILE A 79 0.19 11.03 -8.74
N MET A 80 -0.36 11.28 -9.93
CA MET A 80 0.29 12.10 -10.96
C MET A 80 -0.08 13.58 -10.86
N GLY A 81 -1.30 13.89 -10.41
CA GLY A 81 -1.84 15.25 -10.38
C GLY A 81 -1.58 15.99 -9.08
N HIS A 82 -1.36 15.29 -7.95
CA HIS A 82 -1.11 15.94 -6.65
C HIS A 82 0.37 15.93 -6.27
N ARG A 83 0.76 16.90 -5.43
CA ARG A 83 2.11 17.03 -4.89
C ARG A 83 2.37 15.94 -3.85
N VAL A 84 2.70 14.74 -4.31
CA VAL A 84 3.25 13.68 -3.46
C VAL A 84 4.72 13.99 -3.23
N THR A 85 5.09 14.24 -1.98
CA THR A 85 6.49 14.40 -1.57
C THR A 85 6.99 13.10 -0.97
N TYR A 86 8.19 12.71 -1.36
CA TYR A 86 8.87 11.52 -0.86
C TYR A 86 10.10 11.95 -0.08
N ASP A 87 10.20 11.49 1.16
CA ASP A 87 11.36 11.72 2.02
C ASP A 87 12.19 10.43 2.14
N PRO A 88 13.30 10.31 1.38
CA PRO A 88 14.16 9.13 1.44
C PRO A 88 14.89 8.96 2.76
N ASN A 89 14.96 9.99 3.60
CA ASN A 89 15.67 9.96 4.88
C ASN A 89 14.71 9.76 6.07
N ALA A 90 13.41 9.55 5.80
CA ALA A 90 12.43 9.33 6.85
C ALA A 90 12.79 8.08 7.68
N THR A 91 13.05 8.28 8.97
CA THR A 91 13.34 7.19 9.92
C THR A 91 12.13 6.29 10.19
N HIS A 92 10.92 6.78 9.89
CA HIS A 92 9.68 6.02 9.93
C HIS A 92 9.01 6.08 8.55
N PHE A 93 8.66 4.92 7.99
CA PHE A 93 8.01 4.83 6.67
C PHE A 93 6.71 5.64 6.57
N ALA A 94 6.00 5.84 7.69
CA ALA A 94 4.83 6.72 7.78
C ALA A 94 5.11 8.17 7.35
N HIS A 95 6.37 8.61 7.35
CA HIS A 95 6.81 9.94 6.91
C HIS A 95 7.53 9.92 5.56
N ALA A 96 7.76 8.73 4.99
CA ALA A 96 8.46 8.58 3.72
C ALA A 96 7.62 9.06 2.53
N VAL A 97 6.29 9.14 2.68
CA VAL A 97 5.37 9.66 1.67
C VAL A 97 4.42 10.66 2.33
N ARG A 98 4.32 11.87 1.78
CA ARG A 98 3.34 12.88 2.21
C ARG A 98 2.58 13.43 1.02
N PHE A 99 1.26 13.45 1.13
CA PHE A 99 0.37 14.12 0.19
C PHE A 99 0.08 15.54 0.67
N VAL A 100 -0.04 16.49 -0.27
CA VAL A 100 -0.76 17.76 -0.04
C VAL A 100 -2.25 17.46 -0.25
N GLY A 101 -3.09 17.64 0.77
CA GLY A 101 -4.38 16.98 0.85
C GLY A 101 -4.29 15.66 1.61
N GLU A 102 -4.88 15.61 2.81
CA GLU A 102 -4.79 14.41 3.67
C GLU A 102 -5.78 13.31 3.28
N ARG A 103 -6.93 13.70 2.71
CA ARG A 103 -8.08 12.80 2.57
C ARG A 103 -8.68 12.84 1.17
N LEU A 104 -8.93 11.66 0.62
CA LEU A 104 -9.78 11.45 -0.54
C LEU A 104 -11.21 11.23 -0.07
N LEU A 105 -12.12 12.09 -0.51
CA LEU A 105 -13.56 11.90 -0.36
C LEU A 105 -14.10 11.23 -1.62
N LEU A 106 -14.91 10.19 -1.45
CA LEU A 106 -15.61 9.50 -2.52
C LEU A 106 -17.10 9.47 -2.23
N TRP A 107 -17.93 9.79 -3.21
CA TRP A 107 -19.38 9.69 -3.07
C TRP A 107 -20.03 9.35 -4.39
N ARG A 108 -21.29 8.93 -4.31
CA ARG A 108 -22.08 8.60 -5.49
C ARG A 108 -23.07 9.72 -5.79
N SER A 109 -23.11 10.17 -7.03
CA SER A 109 -24.07 11.16 -7.52
C SER A 109 -24.59 10.73 -8.87
N GLN A 110 -25.91 10.65 -9.03
CA GLN A 110 -26.58 10.27 -10.29
C GLN A 110 -26.06 8.95 -10.92
N GLY A 111 -25.62 8.01 -10.08
CA GLY A 111 -25.11 6.70 -10.52
C GLY A 111 -23.60 6.64 -10.71
N GLU A 112 -22.92 7.79 -10.76
CA GLU A 112 -21.47 7.92 -10.97
C GLU A 112 -20.72 8.12 -9.67
N TRP A 113 -19.49 7.62 -9.61
CA TRP A 113 -18.56 7.94 -8.55
C TRP A 113 -17.91 9.30 -8.79
N LEU A 114 -17.86 10.11 -7.75
CA LEU A 114 -17.17 11.39 -7.74
C LEU A 114 -16.11 11.39 -6.64
N MET A 115 -15.07 12.20 -6.84
CA MET A 115 -13.98 12.33 -5.88
C MET A 115 -13.58 13.76 -5.60
N ARG A 116 -13.03 13.99 -4.42
CA ARG A 116 -12.35 15.25 -4.06
C ARG A 116 -11.25 14.99 -3.06
N ILE A 117 -10.09 15.60 -3.27
CA ILE A 117 -9.02 15.62 -2.27
C ILE A 117 -9.18 16.88 -1.43
N VAL A 118 -9.10 16.72 -0.11
CA VAL A 118 -9.25 17.79 0.86
C VAL A 118 -8.21 17.67 1.96
N ASP A 119 -7.79 18.80 2.51
CA ASP A 119 -7.13 18.85 3.81
C ASP A 119 -8.20 18.75 4.90
N ALA A 120 -7.98 17.88 5.89
CA ALA A 120 -8.97 17.61 6.93
C ALA A 120 -9.34 18.89 7.71
N ASP A 121 -8.35 19.75 7.91
CA ASP A 121 -8.49 21.04 8.61
C ASP A 121 -9.26 22.09 7.79
N GLU A 122 -9.38 21.91 6.47
CA GLU A 122 -10.08 22.85 5.58
C GLU A 122 -11.52 22.43 5.27
N MET A 123 -11.98 21.28 5.78
CA MET A 123 -13.33 20.78 5.54
C MET A 123 -14.39 21.65 6.23
N LYS A 124 -15.31 22.22 5.44
CA LYS A 124 -16.44 23.01 5.95
C LYS A 124 -17.77 22.24 5.88
N PRO A 125 -18.63 22.34 6.91
CA PRO A 125 -19.98 21.80 6.86
C PRO A 125 -20.78 22.38 5.68
N GLY A 126 -21.50 21.53 4.95
CA GLY A 126 -22.36 21.93 3.83
C GLY A 126 -21.67 22.10 2.48
N GLU A 127 -20.34 21.96 2.39
CA GLU A 127 -19.61 21.97 1.10
C GLU A 127 -19.49 20.58 0.45
N TYR A 128 -19.90 19.54 1.17
CA TYR A 128 -19.79 18.14 0.74
C TYR A 128 -21.16 17.45 0.84
N PRO A 129 -21.37 16.35 0.09
CA PRO A 129 -22.57 15.54 0.20
C PRO A 129 -22.79 15.01 1.62
N ASP A 130 -24.04 14.73 1.97
CA ASP A 130 -24.40 14.21 3.31
C ASP A 130 -23.79 12.82 3.60
N ALA A 131 -23.47 12.06 2.55
CA ALA A 131 -22.85 10.74 2.64
C ALA A 131 -21.65 10.62 1.70
N TYR A 132 -20.49 10.31 2.27
CA TYR A 132 -19.25 10.05 1.54
C TYR A 132 -18.37 9.04 2.30
N ILE A 133 -17.49 8.40 1.55
CA ILE A 133 -16.37 7.61 2.08
C ILE A 133 -15.17 8.54 2.17
N SER A 134 -14.37 8.39 3.22
CA SER A 134 -13.19 9.21 3.45
C SER A 134 -11.95 8.34 3.66
N ILE A 135 -11.00 8.39 2.73
CA ILE A 135 -9.78 7.60 2.73
C ILE A 135 -8.60 8.52 3.06
N ALA A 136 -7.83 8.19 4.10
CA ALA A 136 -6.56 8.88 4.37
C ALA A 136 -5.49 8.40 3.39
N LEU A 137 -4.97 9.30 2.56
CA LEU A 137 -4.08 8.94 1.45
C LEU A 137 -2.69 8.49 1.92
N SER A 138 -2.06 9.30 2.78
CA SER A 138 -0.68 9.05 3.24
C SER A 138 -0.53 7.69 3.94
N PRO A 139 -1.40 7.28 4.90
CA PRO A 139 -1.26 5.98 5.56
C PRO A 139 -1.42 4.78 4.62
N VAL A 140 -2.32 4.86 3.63
CA VAL A 140 -2.54 3.78 2.66
C VAL A 140 -1.29 3.59 1.81
N VAL A 141 -0.77 4.67 1.24
CA VAL A 141 0.40 4.61 0.36
C VAL A 141 1.68 4.29 1.14
N ALA A 142 1.88 4.91 2.31
CA ALA A 142 3.05 4.65 3.15
C ALA A 142 3.14 3.17 3.57
N ARG A 143 2.01 2.54 3.93
CA ARG A 143 1.97 1.12 4.27
C ARG A 143 2.33 0.24 3.08
N ALA A 144 1.79 0.53 1.90
CA ALA A 144 2.07 -0.24 0.71
C ALA A 144 3.54 -0.11 0.29
N VAL A 145 4.09 1.12 0.32
CA VAL A 145 5.52 1.36 0.06
C VAL A 145 6.40 0.62 1.07
N GLN A 146 6.08 0.69 2.37
CA GLN A 146 6.81 -0.05 3.40
C GLN A 146 6.82 -1.56 3.12
N ARG A 147 5.66 -2.15 2.83
CA ARG A 147 5.56 -3.58 2.53
C ARG A 147 6.30 -3.97 1.26
N ALA A 148 6.30 -3.12 0.24
CA ALA A 148 7.07 -3.35 -0.99
C ALA A 148 8.58 -3.37 -0.72
N LEU A 149 9.06 -2.41 0.08
CA LEU A 149 10.48 -2.32 0.43
C LEU A 149 10.91 -3.50 1.32
N LEU A 150 10.14 -3.85 2.35
CA LEU A 150 10.41 -5.00 3.21
C LEU A 150 10.34 -6.34 2.45
N GLY A 151 9.34 -6.51 1.59
CA GLY A 151 9.22 -7.71 0.76
C GLY A 151 10.44 -7.90 -0.14
N SER A 152 10.94 -6.82 -0.72
CA SER A 152 12.16 -6.87 -1.53
C SER A 152 13.44 -7.07 -0.72
N GLU A 153 13.50 -6.66 0.55
CA GLU A 153 14.66 -6.91 1.41
C GLU A 153 14.75 -8.36 1.86
N LEU A 154 13.62 -9.02 2.14
CA LEU A 154 13.60 -10.45 2.51
C LEU A 154 14.12 -11.35 1.37
N ASP A 155 13.94 -10.95 0.12
CA ASP A 155 14.48 -11.66 -1.06
C ASP A 155 16.01 -11.49 -1.21
N ASP A 156 16.59 -10.45 -0.59
CA ASP A 156 18.05 -10.16 -0.59
C ASP A 156 18.77 -10.77 0.63
N TRP A 157 18.05 -11.41 1.54
CA TRP A 157 18.66 -12.04 2.71
C TRP A 157 19.52 -13.23 2.29
N SER A 158 20.73 -13.25 2.82
CA SER A 158 21.57 -14.43 2.74
C SER A 158 20.92 -15.58 3.53
N ALA A 159 21.22 -16.82 3.14
CA ALA A 159 20.77 -18.02 3.88
C ALA A 159 21.17 -17.98 5.37
N GLU A 160 22.21 -17.23 5.71
CA GLU A 160 22.70 -17.03 7.07
C GLU A 160 21.79 -16.10 7.89
N GLU A 161 21.26 -15.04 7.28
CA GLU A 161 20.31 -14.11 7.89
C GLU A 161 18.94 -14.77 8.10
N GLU A 162 18.48 -15.57 7.13
CA GLU A 162 17.25 -16.37 7.24
C GLU A 162 17.34 -17.40 8.39
N ALA A 163 18.48 -18.11 8.49
CA ALA A 163 18.73 -19.05 9.57
C ALA A 163 18.77 -18.35 10.95
N SER A 164 19.38 -17.15 11.01
CA SER A 164 19.45 -16.34 12.23
C SER A 164 18.07 -15.89 12.71
N LEU A 165 17.21 -15.39 11.82
CA LEU A 165 15.84 -14.99 12.16
C LEU A 165 15.01 -16.20 12.60
N THR A 166 15.13 -17.33 11.92
CA THR A 166 14.42 -18.57 12.28
C THR A 166 14.80 -19.02 13.69
N ALA A 167 16.11 -19.03 14.01
CA ALA A 167 16.60 -19.37 15.34
C ALA A 167 16.11 -18.37 16.42
N ALA A 168 16.01 -17.08 16.08
CA ALA A 168 15.48 -16.06 16.98
C ALA A 168 13.99 -16.26 17.25
N LEU A 169 13.19 -16.58 16.22
CA LEU A 169 11.76 -16.87 16.35
C LEU A 169 11.51 -18.13 17.18
N GLU A 170 12.29 -19.19 16.97
CA GLU A 170 12.20 -20.42 17.79
C GLU A 170 12.47 -20.14 19.27
N LYS A 171 13.51 -19.35 19.58
CA LYS A 171 13.79 -18.93 20.96
C LYS A 171 12.62 -18.15 21.58
N LEU A 172 12.01 -17.25 20.81
CA LEU A 172 10.88 -16.44 21.25
C LEU A 172 9.65 -17.31 21.55
N ILE A 173 9.35 -18.29 20.68
CA ILE A 173 8.27 -19.26 20.87
C ILE A 173 8.51 -20.11 22.13
N ILE A 174 9.74 -20.58 22.35
CA ILE A 174 10.10 -21.35 23.55
C ILE A 174 9.89 -20.48 24.80
N THR A 175 10.38 -19.23 24.77
CA THR A 175 10.24 -18.29 25.89
C THR A 175 8.77 -18.03 26.24
N ILE A 176 7.91 -17.87 25.23
CA ILE A 176 6.46 -17.69 25.43
C ILE A 176 5.83 -18.95 26.03
N LYS A 177 6.22 -20.15 25.56
CA LYS A 177 5.70 -21.42 26.09
C LYS A 177 6.11 -21.64 27.55
N ASP A 178 7.37 -21.36 27.89
CA ASP A 178 7.89 -21.51 29.26
C ASP A 178 7.26 -20.48 30.21
N ALA A 179 6.97 -19.26 29.73
CA ALA A 179 6.23 -18.26 30.49
C ALA A 179 4.75 -18.65 30.72
N ALA A 180 4.13 -19.36 29.78
CA ALA A 180 2.76 -19.85 29.90
C ALA A 180 2.66 -21.05 30.87
N SER A 181 3.59 -22.00 30.80
CA SER A 181 3.59 -23.17 31.71
C SER A 181 3.89 -22.78 33.17
N SER A 182 4.75 -21.79 33.39
CA SER A 182 5.04 -21.27 34.74
C SER A 182 3.90 -20.45 35.35
N SER A 183 2.89 -20.06 34.55
CA SER A 183 1.67 -19.40 35.06
C SER A 183 0.56 -20.38 35.45
N GLU A 184 0.61 -21.63 34.99
CA GLU A 184 -0.38 -22.68 35.33
C GLU A 184 -0.01 -23.44 36.63
N GLU A 185 1.28 -23.49 37.00
CA GLU A 185 1.74 -24.17 38.23
C GLU A 185 1.66 -23.29 39.50
N GLY A 186 1.21 -22.03 39.38
CA GLY A 186 1.13 -21.06 40.49
C GLY A 186 -0.23 -20.93 41.18
N ASP A 187 -1.25 -21.66 40.71
CA ASP A 187 -2.66 -21.55 41.15
C ASP A 187 -3.18 -22.82 41.88
N GLU A 188 -2.30 -23.65 42.46
CA GLU A 188 -2.67 -24.74 43.42
C GLU A 188 -2.41 -24.38 44.89
#